data_AF-A0A2E6H9Z1-F1
#
_entry.id   AF-A0A2E6H9Z1-F1
#
_cell.length_a   1.000
_cell.length_b   1.000
_cell.length_c   1.000
_cell.angle_alpha   90.00
_cell.angle_beta   90.00
_cell.angle_gamma   90.00
#
_symmetry.space_group_name_H-M   'P 1'
#
loop_
_entity.id
_entity.type
_entity.pdbx_description
1 polymer ?
#
loop_
_entity_poly.entity_id
_entity_poly.type
_entity_poly.pdbx_seq_one_letter_code
_entity_poly.pdbx_strand_id
1 'polypeptide(L)'
;MFSLSNIWVYGLLIFPFFFITGIPFPYIYPKVIFIEVWAAIGLLLFTFKKEEDKKISLSGIELTFIGLTLFGFLSLLWTEDIIAGLFGPFWRGTGLVFYSALILAGMVFKEREFDKELFAKFVLYAGTAVSIILFCTAIFDSVGQMQKNLMGNPNASSMWVGTTVLLNYLYGEKIFKNDKFKIGFVYLINIVVVLMLGSRSAIFGVLLGLLIGSFLGNKKIFKRSVYITLGATGLMLAQYFLMKESVLKNLIIRSKQFYRIDIWDGALHSFLAKPFLGYGFHGLIQGYWENYTSSLIVKHAWNDNAHSLFLNLAAELGLFGILGFIALCYFFGKELLKKEGAAKSGWLGILFYIGLYSAFQPFYVDSSLLILFLVLVMGGEEIVKFSRNNLAWKGTKVILSIFLLVIAFYQYSLMTLANKTRHDIVGKGNYRKTWNKFMKTPSFLDKPGVFLEISNQMRLPFTAAGARFKVLQKPFSSFMVNEYSEVIKEWEHRPRSLENYSMWLVRRKKMDDALIYLDKILKRSDRVTKAYYNKAHVYIMKKDYKTAKENLLKVKELNPKFDNIDKILSRFK
;
A
#
# COMPACT_ATOMS: atom_id res chain seq x y z
N MET A 1 -29.98 23.20 5.98
CA MET A 1 -29.83 21.88 6.63
C MET A 1 -28.95 20.98 5.78
N PHE A 2 -27.93 20.35 6.35
CA PHE A 2 -27.19 19.30 5.65
C PHE A 2 -28.06 18.05 5.60
N SER A 3 -28.38 17.57 4.39
CA SER A 3 -29.06 16.28 4.26
C SER A 3 -28.13 15.15 4.75
N LEU A 4 -28.69 14.06 5.29
CA LEU A 4 -27.92 12.85 5.64
C LEU A 4 -27.04 12.37 4.48
N SER A 5 -27.51 12.56 3.24
CA SER A 5 -26.72 12.28 2.04
C SER A 5 -25.46 13.12 1.95
N ASN A 6 -25.55 14.41 2.27
CA ASN A 6 -24.40 15.31 2.26
C ASN A 6 -23.44 14.93 3.39
N ILE A 7 -23.94 14.55 4.56
CA ILE A 7 -23.10 14.08 5.68
C ILE A 7 -22.32 12.83 5.30
N TRP A 8 -22.96 11.84 4.67
CA TRP A 8 -22.29 10.61 4.22
C TRP A 8 -21.15 10.92 3.24
N VAL A 9 -21.42 11.75 2.24
CA VAL A 9 -20.39 12.26 1.31
C VAL A 9 -19.24 12.91 2.09
N TYR A 10 -19.56 13.79 3.05
CA TYR A 10 -18.57 14.55 3.81
C TYR A 10 -17.76 13.68 4.76
N GLY A 11 -18.25 12.50 5.12
CA GLY A 11 -17.47 11.49 5.84
C GLY A 11 -16.12 11.20 5.19
N LEU A 12 -15.96 11.42 3.89
CA LEU A 12 -14.65 11.26 3.25
C LEU A 12 -13.62 12.34 3.58
N LEU A 13 -14.04 13.53 4.01
CA LEU A 13 -13.11 14.60 4.40
C LEU A 13 -12.25 14.18 5.59
N ILE A 14 -12.79 13.33 6.46
CA ILE A 14 -12.05 12.84 7.63
C ILE A 14 -11.11 11.68 7.30
N PHE A 15 -11.20 11.09 6.11
CA PHE A 15 -10.44 9.89 5.77
C PHE A 15 -8.91 10.06 5.90
N PRO A 16 -8.28 11.14 5.39
CA PRO A 16 -6.85 11.37 5.60
C PRO A 16 -6.43 11.49 7.07
N PHE A 17 -7.39 11.88 7.92
CA PHE A 17 -7.20 12.10 9.35
C PHE A 17 -7.70 10.92 10.20
N PHE A 18 -8.20 9.85 9.57
CA PHE A 18 -8.72 8.70 10.29
C PHE A 18 -7.59 7.76 10.68
N PHE A 19 -7.33 7.68 11.99
CA PHE A 19 -6.39 6.75 12.59
C PHE A 19 -6.92 6.30 13.94
N ILE A 20 -6.49 5.12 14.39
CA ILE A 20 -6.81 4.61 15.72
C ILE A 20 -5.50 4.42 16.45
N THR A 21 -5.31 5.10 17.57
CA THR A 21 -4.11 4.96 18.39
C THR A 21 -4.11 3.63 19.12
N GLY A 22 -2.91 3.15 19.45
CA GLY A 22 -2.77 1.91 20.22
C GLY A 22 -3.27 0.68 19.48
N ILE A 23 -3.09 0.58 18.16
CA ILE A 23 -3.19 -0.69 17.43
C ILE A 23 -1.98 -0.84 16.49
N PRO A 24 -1.64 -2.06 16.04
CA PRO A 24 -0.65 -2.21 14.97
C PRO A 24 -1.10 -1.47 13.71
N PHE A 25 -0.17 -0.78 13.06
CA PHE A 25 -0.44 0.00 11.84
C PHE A 25 -1.63 0.97 12.01
N PRO A 26 -1.51 1.98 12.89
CA PRO A 26 -2.62 2.84 13.30
C PRO A 26 -3.27 3.65 12.17
N TYR A 27 -2.68 3.65 10.96
CA TYR A 27 -3.19 4.38 9.80
C TYR A 27 -3.84 3.47 8.75
N ILE A 28 -3.47 2.19 8.69
CA ILE A 28 -3.82 1.34 7.53
C ILE A 28 -5.18 0.70 7.74
N TYR A 29 -5.29 -0.20 8.71
CA TYR A 29 -6.56 -0.90 8.93
C TYR A 29 -7.69 -0.02 9.45
N PRO A 30 -7.46 1.01 10.27
CA PRO A 30 -8.52 1.96 10.58
C PRO A 30 -9.17 2.49 9.32
N LYS A 31 -8.38 2.81 8.29
CA LYS A 31 -8.89 3.28 7.01
C LYS A 31 -9.59 2.19 6.20
N VAL A 32 -9.11 0.96 6.24
CA VAL A 32 -9.81 -0.19 5.61
C VAL A 32 -11.18 -0.39 6.25
N ILE A 33 -11.23 -0.52 7.58
CA ILE A 33 -12.45 -0.67 8.37
C ILE A 33 -13.38 0.52 8.13
N PHE A 34 -12.84 1.74 8.13
CA PHE A 34 -13.60 2.95 7.83
C PHE A 34 -14.28 2.85 6.46
N ILE A 35 -13.54 2.47 5.41
CA ILE A 35 -14.11 2.35 4.05
C ILE A 35 -15.17 1.25 3.98
N GLU A 36 -14.95 0.11 4.61
CA GLU A 36 -15.94 -0.98 4.66
C GLU A 36 -17.24 -0.53 5.36
N VAL A 37 -17.14 0.09 6.54
CA VAL A 37 -18.27 0.62 7.30
C VAL A 37 -18.96 1.76 6.53
N TRP A 38 -18.18 2.68 5.99
CA TRP A 38 -18.68 3.84 5.27
C TRP A 38 -19.40 3.43 3.98
N ALA A 39 -18.88 2.46 3.23
CA ALA A 39 -19.55 1.86 2.07
C ALA A 39 -20.87 1.18 2.48
N ALA A 40 -20.86 0.37 3.55
CA ALA A 40 -22.05 -0.30 4.04
C ALA A 40 -23.16 0.68 4.48
N ILE A 41 -22.80 1.74 5.21
CA ILE A 41 -23.75 2.78 5.61
C ILE A 41 -24.33 3.46 4.37
N GLY A 42 -23.52 3.77 3.35
CA GLY A 42 -24.00 4.34 2.10
C GLY A 42 -25.01 3.44 1.40
N LEU A 43 -24.66 2.16 1.22
CA LEU A 43 -25.53 1.17 0.60
C LEU A 43 -26.88 1.07 1.35
N LEU A 44 -26.89 1.00 2.69
CA LEU A 44 -28.13 0.94 3.48
C LEU A 44 -28.96 2.22 3.37
N LEU A 45 -28.34 3.39 3.59
CA LEU A 45 -29.02 4.68 3.58
C LEU A 45 -29.74 4.95 2.25
N PHE A 46 -29.18 4.49 1.13
CA PHE A 46 -29.71 4.74 -0.20
C PHE A 46 -30.43 3.53 -0.83
N THR A 47 -30.65 2.44 -0.08
CA THR A 47 -31.46 1.33 -0.57
C THR A 47 -32.96 1.61 -0.47
N PHE A 48 -33.40 2.23 0.63
CA PHE A 48 -34.81 2.43 0.95
C PHE A 48 -35.35 3.81 0.60
N LYS A 49 -34.48 4.72 0.13
CA LYS A 49 -34.90 6.05 -0.28
C LYS A 49 -35.70 5.94 -1.59
N LYS A 50 -36.99 6.25 -1.54
CA LYS A 50 -37.85 6.34 -2.73
C LYS A 50 -37.34 7.52 -3.57
N GLU A 51 -36.71 7.20 -4.69
CA GLU A 51 -36.30 8.17 -5.69
C GLU A 51 -37.13 7.96 -6.94
N GLU A 52 -37.30 9.03 -7.72
CA GLU A 52 -37.80 8.96 -9.10
C GLU A 52 -37.02 7.89 -9.89
N ASP A 53 -37.58 7.38 -11.00
CA ASP A 53 -37.05 6.28 -11.83
C ASP A 53 -35.74 6.61 -12.57
N LYS A 54 -34.77 7.14 -11.85
CA LYS A 54 -33.41 7.38 -12.30
C LYS A 54 -32.71 6.04 -12.51
N LYS A 55 -31.98 5.95 -13.61
CA LYS A 55 -31.14 4.80 -13.94
C LYS A 55 -29.76 4.98 -13.33
N ILE A 56 -29.12 3.88 -12.94
CA ILE A 56 -27.68 3.83 -12.67
C ILE A 56 -27.02 3.57 -14.00
N SER A 57 -26.06 4.42 -14.36
CA SER A 57 -25.24 4.24 -15.56
C SER A 57 -23.85 3.76 -15.18
N LEU A 58 -23.24 2.88 -15.97
CA LEU A 58 -21.85 2.45 -15.82
C LEU A 58 -21.12 2.74 -17.14
N SER A 59 -19.95 3.36 -17.07
CA SER A 59 -19.10 3.59 -18.23
C SER A 59 -18.07 2.46 -18.38
N GLY A 60 -17.29 2.52 -19.46
CA GLY A 60 -16.18 1.57 -19.66
C GLY A 60 -15.17 1.60 -18.51
N ILE A 61 -14.97 2.74 -17.85
CA ILE A 61 -14.03 2.86 -16.72
C ILE A 61 -14.52 2.01 -15.53
N GLU A 62 -15.77 2.19 -15.08
CA GLU A 62 -16.29 1.42 -13.95
C GLU A 62 -16.45 -0.06 -14.28
N LEU A 63 -16.89 -0.39 -15.49
CA LEU A 63 -16.97 -1.78 -15.93
C LEU A 63 -15.59 -2.47 -15.94
N THR A 64 -14.53 -1.74 -16.27
CA THR A 64 -13.16 -2.26 -16.21
C THR A 64 -12.71 -2.53 -14.78
N PHE A 65 -13.00 -1.62 -13.83
CA PHE A 65 -12.73 -1.87 -12.41
C PHE A 65 -13.51 -3.08 -11.88
N ILE A 66 -14.80 -3.18 -12.19
CA ILE A 66 -15.64 -4.33 -11.82
C ILE A 66 -15.05 -5.62 -12.42
N GLY A 67 -14.70 -5.60 -13.72
CA GLY A 67 -14.11 -6.75 -14.40
C GLY A 67 -12.79 -7.21 -13.78
N LEU A 68 -11.89 -6.26 -13.45
CA LEU A 68 -10.63 -6.56 -12.76
C LEU A 68 -10.88 -7.13 -11.35
N THR A 69 -11.85 -6.61 -10.60
CA THR A 69 -12.19 -7.14 -9.27
C THR A 69 -12.82 -8.52 -9.36
N LEU A 70 -13.72 -8.76 -10.31
CA LEU A 70 -14.31 -10.08 -10.55
C LEU A 70 -13.26 -11.10 -10.96
N PHE A 71 -12.34 -10.72 -11.85
CA PHE A 71 -11.21 -11.58 -12.22
C PHE A 71 -10.28 -11.81 -11.02
N GLY A 72 -10.09 -10.81 -10.16
CA GLY A 72 -9.41 -10.96 -8.89
C GLY A 72 -10.05 -12.02 -7.99
N PHE A 73 -11.38 -12.02 -7.83
CA PHE A 73 -12.09 -13.08 -7.11
C PHE A 73 -11.94 -14.45 -7.78
N LEU A 74 -12.05 -14.52 -9.11
CA LEU A 74 -11.82 -15.76 -9.85
C LEU A 74 -10.41 -16.30 -9.61
N SER A 75 -9.42 -15.41 -9.51
CA SER A 75 -8.02 -15.76 -9.27
C SER A 75 -7.75 -16.41 -7.91
N LEU A 76 -8.67 -16.27 -6.96
CA LEU A 76 -8.58 -16.98 -5.67
C LEU A 76 -8.63 -18.50 -5.84
N LEU A 77 -9.15 -19.02 -6.96
CA LEU A 77 -9.15 -20.45 -7.26
C LEU A 77 -7.73 -21.03 -7.45
N TRP A 78 -6.74 -20.19 -7.79
CA TRP A 78 -5.34 -20.61 -7.95
C TRP A 78 -4.36 -19.79 -7.11
N THR A 79 -4.86 -18.89 -6.26
CA THR A 79 -4.02 -18.13 -5.32
C THR A 79 -3.61 -19.04 -4.17
N GLU A 80 -2.32 -19.18 -3.92
CA GLU A 80 -1.81 -20.02 -2.82
C GLU A 80 -2.19 -19.44 -1.44
N ASP A 81 -2.32 -18.11 -1.34
CA ASP A 81 -2.71 -17.40 -0.12
C ASP A 81 -4.05 -16.68 -0.25
N ILE A 82 -5.14 -17.45 -0.12
CA ILE A 82 -6.52 -16.94 -0.24
C ILE A 82 -6.79 -15.82 0.78
N ILE A 83 -6.23 -15.91 2.00
CA ILE A 83 -6.45 -14.90 3.05
C ILE A 83 -5.80 -13.56 2.66
N ALA A 84 -4.58 -13.57 2.13
CA ALA A 84 -3.95 -12.37 1.60
C ALA A 84 -4.69 -11.84 0.36
N GLY A 85 -5.19 -12.70 -0.52
CA GLY A 85 -6.02 -12.28 -1.66
C GLY A 85 -7.29 -11.55 -1.24
N LEU A 86 -8.03 -12.11 -0.28
CA LEU A 86 -9.30 -11.54 0.21
C LEU A 86 -9.11 -10.26 1.03
N PHE A 87 -8.21 -10.26 2.01
CA PHE A 87 -8.09 -9.19 3.02
C PHE A 87 -6.84 -8.32 2.87
N GLY A 88 -5.91 -8.69 1.99
CA GLY A 88 -4.63 -8.03 1.78
C GLY A 88 -3.60 -8.40 2.86
N PRO A 89 -2.30 -8.26 2.58
CA PRO A 89 -1.25 -8.40 3.58
C PRO A 89 -1.45 -7.44 4.77
N PHE A 90 -1.05 -7.86 5.97
CA PHE A 90 -1.32 -7.13 7.21
C PHE A 90 -0.76 -5.69 7.23
N TRP A 91 0.31 -5.41 6.50
CA TRP A 91 0.88 -4.05 6.45
C TRP A 91 0.32 -3.21 5.30
N ARG A 92 -0.75 -3.65 4.60
CA ARG A 92 -1.43 -2.89 3.52
C ARG A 92 -2.94 -2.87 3.64
N GLY A 93 -3.55 -4.00 4.00
CA GLY A 93 -5.01 -4.15 4.07
C GLY A 93 -5.75 -3.93 2.75
N THR A 94 -5.07 -4.00 1.60
CA THR A 94 -5.65 -3.74 0.27
C THR A 94 -6.10 -5.03 -0.42
N GLY A 95 -6.96 -5.84 0.21
CA GLY A 95 -7.51 -7.08 -0.38
C GLY A 95 -8.70 -6.86 -1.32
N LEU A 96 -9.24 -7.93 -1.91
CA LEU A 96 -10.44 -7.88 -2.77
C LEU A 96 -11.68 -7.34 -2.04
N VAL A 97 -11.83 -7.61 -0.75
CA VAL A 97 -12.94 -7.05 0.06
C VAL A 97 -12.83 -5.53 0.13
N PHE A 98 -11.64 -5.00 0.38
CA PHE A 98 -11.39 -3.56 0.38
C PHE A 98 -11.69 -2.91 -0.98
N TYR A 99 -11.19 -3.49 -2.08
CA TYR A 99 -11.47 -2.95 -3.42
C TYR A 99 -12.95 -3.05 -3.80
N SER A 100 -13.66 -4.09 -3.35
CA SER A 100 -15.10 -4.21 -3.53
C SER A 100 -15.86 -3.14 -2.76
N ALA A 101 -15.50 -2.89 -1.49
CA ALA A 101 -16.09 -1.81 -0.69
C ALA A 101 -15.88 -0.43 -1.36
N LEU A 102 -14.68 -0.19 -1.88
CA LEU A 102 -14.38 0.99 -2.68
C LEU A 102 -15.32 1.11 -3.90
N ILE A 103 -15.38 0.09 -4.77
CA ILE A 103 -16.22 0.11 -5.98
C ILE A 103 -17.69 0.32 -5.63
N LEU A 104 -18.19 -0.38 -4.62
CA LEU A 104 -19.59 -0.24 -4.16
C LEU A 104 -19.88 1.18 -3.68
N ALA A 105 -18.98 1.78 -2.92
CA ALA A 105 -19.13 3.17 -2.53
C ALA A 105 -19.08 4.13 -3.74
N GLY A 106 -18.25 3.83 -4.74
CA GLY A 106 -18.24 4.56 -6.00
C GLY A 106 -19.55 4.48 -6.77
N MET A 107 -20.19 3.29 -6.77
CA MET A 107 -21.53 3.11 -7.34
C MET A 107 -22.57 3.93 -6.58
N VAL A 108 -22.51 3.96 -5.25
CA VAL A 108 -23.39 4.81 -4.42
C VAL A 108 -23.22 6.30 -4.76
N PHE A 109 -21.99 6.78 -4.97
CA PHE A 109 -21.78 8.16 -5.43
C PHE A 109 -22.44 8.46 -6.77
N LYS A 110 -22.37 7.50 -7.70
CA LYS A 110 -22.96 7.64 -9.02
C LYS A 110 -24.48 7.63 -8.98
N GLU A 111 -25.08 6.82 -8.10
CA GLU A 111 -26.51 6.90 -7.79
C GLU A 111 -26.91 8.31 -7.32
N ARG A 112 -26.05 9.01 -6.58
CA ARG A 112 -26.45 10.30 -5.99
C ARG A 112 -26.19 11.51 -6.89
N GLU A 113 -25.76 11.32 -8.14
CA GLU A 113 -25.40 12.41 -9.08
C GLU A 113 -24.51 13.46 -8.40
N PHE A 114 -23.41 12.99 -7.82
CA PHE A 114 -22.59 13.82 -6.97
C PHE A 114 -22.01 15.06 -7.69
N ASP A 115 -22.00 16.20 -6.99
CA ASP A 115 -21.40 17.42 -7.49
C ASP A 115 -19.86 17.28 -7.53
N LYS A 116 -19.34 17.16 -8.74
CA LYS A 116 -17.91 17.00 -9.05
C LYS A 116 -17.06 18.16 -8.51
N GLU A 117 -17.59 19.37 -8.48
CA GLU A 117 -16.87 20.56 -8.01
C GLU A 117 -16.82 20.60 -6.50
N LEU A 118 -17.92 20.20 -5.86
CA LEU A 118 -17.97 19.98 -4.43
C LEU A 118 -16.93 18.92 -4.02
N PHE A 119 -16.77 17.84 -4.80
CA PHE A 119 -15.72 16.85 -4.57
C PHE A 119 -14.31 17.46 -4.66
N ALA A 120 -14.02 18.16 -5.77
CA ALA A 120 -12.71 18.76 -6.00
C ALA A 120 -12.37 19.74 -4.86
N LYS A 121 -13.35 20.53 -4.42
CA LYS A 121 -13.24 21.42 -3.26
C LYS A 121 -12.88 20.68 -1.98
N PHE A 122 -13.42 19.50 -1.77
CA PHE A 122 -13.10 18.66 -0.61
C PHE A 122 -11.70 18.09 -0.64
N VAL A 123 -11.28 17.52 -1.76
CA VAL A 123 -9.90 17.04 -1.88
C VAL A 123 -8.91 18.20 -1.75
N LEU A 124 -9.27 19.38 -2.26
CA LEU A 124 -8.46 20.60 -2.12
C LEU A 124 -8.29 21.01 -0.65
N TYR A 125 -9.38 21.10 0.11
CA TYR A 125 -9.29 21.48 1.52
C TYR A 125 -8.65 20.40 2.38
N ALA A 126 -9.04 19.14 2.22
CA ALA A 126 -8.45 18.04 2.98
C ALA A 126 -6.95 17.92 2.71
N GLY A 127 -6.52 17.97 1.45
CA GLY A 127 -5.09 17.92 1.12
C GLY A 127 -4.31 19.15 1.58
N THR A 128 -4.91 20.35 1.52
CA THR A 128 -4.28 21.55 2.08
C THR A 128 -4.14 21.46 3.60
N ALA A 129 -5.15 20.95 4.30
CA ALA A 129 -5.08 20.72 5.74
C ALA A 129 -4.03 19.66 6.10
N VAL A 130 -3.95 18.55 5.34
CA VAL A 130 -2.86 17.56 5.45
C VAL A 130 -1.50 18.24 5.29
N SER A 131 -1.34 19.10 4.28
CA SER A 131 -0.11 19.84 4.04
C SER A 131 0.25 20.78 5.18
N ILE A 132 -0.71 21.53 5.72
CA ILE A 132 -0.46 22.40 6.88
C ILE A 132 0.00 21.58 8.09
N ILE A 133 -0.67 20.47 8.39
CA ILE A 133 -0.28 19.61 9.53
C ILE A 133 1.12 19.04 9.32
N LEU A 134 1.42 18.48 8.14
CA LEU A 134 2.74 17.93 7.84
C LEU A 134 3.84 18.99 7.87
N PHE A 135 3.54 20.20 7.39
CA PHE A 135 4.46 21.34 7.44
C PHE A 135 4.72 21.78 8.89
N CYS A 136 3.68 21.91 9.72
CA CYS A 136 3.83 22.23 11.14
C CYS A 136 4.61 21.13 11.88
N THR A 137 4.30 19.85 11.65
CA THR A 137 5.10 18.73 12.18
C THR A 137 6.56 18.85 11.77
N ALA A 138 6.87 19.26 10.54
CA ALA A 138 8.25 19.45 10.11
C ALA A 138 9.04 20.47 10.93
N ILE A 139 8.35 21.53 11.35
CA ILE A 139 8.93 22.66 12.06
C ILE A 139 9.17 22.27 13.51
N PHE A 140 8.20 21.59 14.13
CA PHE A 140 8.22 21.28 15.55
C PHE A 140 8.84 19.93 15.90
N ASP A 141 8.79 18.96 15.00
CA ASP A 141 9.38 17.63 15.18
C ASP A 141 10.59 17.41 14.26
N SER A 142 11.46 16.46 14.63
CA SER A 142 12.47 15.96 13.70
C SER A 142 11.81 15.39 12.44
N VAL A 143 12.39 15.69 11.27
CA VAL A 143 11.91 15.26 9.92
C VAL A 143 11.57 13.75 9.84
N GLY A 144 12.19 12.91 10.68
CA GLY A 144 11.90 11.48 10.76
C GLY A 144 10.51 11.11 11.31
N GLN A 145 9.88 11.96 12.13
CA GLN A 145 8.51 11.73 12.62
C GLN A 145 7.46 12.11 11.58
N MET A 146 7.75 13.07 10.69
CA MET A 146 6.86 13.47 9.60
C MET A 146 6.46 12.30 8.70
N GLN A 147 7.38 11.37 8.43
CA GLN A 147 7.11 10.20 7.58
C GLN A 147 6.07 9.25 8.18
N LYS A 148 5.81 9.34 9.49
CA LYS A 148 4.82 8.51 10.18
C LYS A 148 3.44 9.16 10.26
N ASN A 149 3.29 10.43 9.91
CA ASN A 149 2.07 11.17 10.27
C ASN A 149 0.97 11.10 9.19
N LEU A 150 -0.28 11.02 9.67
CA LEU A 150 -1.58 10.97 8.97
C LEU A 150 -1.86 9.76 8.06
N MET A 151 -0.93 9.35 7.19
CA MET A 151 -1.15 8.21 6.27
C MET A 151 -0.21 7.04 6.50
N GLY A 152 0.73 7.14 7.44
CA GLY A 152 1.69 6.08 7.76
C GLY A 152 2.68 5.74 6.64
N ASN A 153 2.61 6.43 5.50
CA ASN A 153 3.51 6.25 4.37
C ASN A 153 3.71 7.57 3.60
N PRO A 154 4.96 8.02 3.40
CA PRO A 154 5.22 9.28 2.70
C PRO A 154 4.78 9.26 1.23
N ASN A 155 4.75 8.11 0.56
CA ASN A 155 4.27 8.02 -0.82
C ASN A 155 2.75 8.22 -0.90
N ALA A 156 2.00 7.65 0.05
CA ALA A 156 0.54 7.85 0.13
C ALA A 156 0.20 9.33 0.41
N SER A 157 0.88 9.95 1.39
CA SER A 157 0.76 11.39 1.65
C SER A 157 1.12 12.23 0.43
N SER A 158 2.19 11.88 -0.26
CA SER A 158 2.62 12.63 -1.44
C SER A 158 1.63 12.49 -2.60
N MET A 159 0.98 11.33 -2.76
CA MET A 159 -0.08 11.13 -3.74
C MET A 159 -1.24 12.08 -3.49
N TRP A 160 -1.69 12.14 -2.24
CA TRP A 160 -2.80 13.01 -1.86
C TRP A 160 -2.48 14.49 -2.10
N VAL A 161 -1.34 14.96 -1.57
CA VAL A 161 -0.91 16.35 -1.70
C VAL A 161 -0.60 16.71 -3.15
N GLY A 162 0.01 15.80 -3.92
CA GLY A 162 0.29 16.02 -5.34
C GLY A 162 -0.98 16.13 -6.19
N THR A 163 -1.99 15.29 -5.93
CA THR A 163 -3.31 15.44 -6.55
C THR A 163 -3.97 16.75 -6.15
N THR A 164 -3.83 17.21 -4.91
CA THR A 164 -4.34 18.53 -4.47
C THR A 164 -3.73 19.67 -5.29
N VAL A 165 -2.44 19.63 -5.62
CA VAL A 165 -1.81 20.62 -6.51
C VAL A 165 -2.48 20.64 -7.90
N LEU A 166 -2.71 19.48 -8.48
CA LEU A 166 -3.29 19.36 -9.83
C LEU A 166 -4.81 19.63 -9.87
N LEU A 167 -5.53 19.37 -8.77
CA LEU A 167 -6.92 19.80 -8.65
C LEU A 167 -7.02 21.31 -8.43
N ASN A 168 -6.05 21.94 -7.77
CA ASN A 168 -6.00 23.40 -7.63
C ASN A 168 -5.79 24.05 -9.00
N TYR A 169 -5.01 23.39 -9.86
CA TYR A 169 -4.85 23.77 -11.25
C TYR A 169 -6.16 23.70 -12.04
N LEU A 170 -6.93 22.61 -11.88
CA LEU A 170 -8.16 22.39 -12.66
C LEU A 170 -9.37 23.20 -12.13
N TYR A 171 -9.51 23.33 -10.81
CA TYR A 171 -10.72 23.87 -10.17
C TYR A 171 -10.48 25.08 -9.27
N GLY A 172 -9.24 25.48 -9.01
CA GLY A 172 -8.90 26.52 -8.04
C GLY A 172 -9.54 27.88 -8.36
N GLU A 173 -9.51 28.31 -9.63
CA GLU A 173 -10.13 29.57 -10.06
C GLU A 173 -11.65 29.59 -9.79
N LYS A 174 -12.33 28.46 -10.03
CA LYS A 174 -13.77 28.34 -9.77
C LYS A 174 -14.08 28.27 -8.27
N ILE A 175 -13.38 27.42 -7.54
CA ILE A 175 -13.63 27.16 -6.10
C ILE A 175 -13.31 28.38 -5.25
N PHE A 176 -12.21 29.07 -5.56
CA PHE A 176 -11.75 30.24 -4.82
C PHE A 176 -12.23 31.57 -5.42
N LYS A 177 -13.15 31.54 -6.40
CA LYS A 177 -13.69 32.75 -7.06
C LYS A 177 -12.59 33.71 -7.52
N ASN A 178 -11.55 33.16 -8.15
CA ASN A 178 -10.37 33.89 -8.62
C ASN A 178 -9.53 34.61 -7.53
N ASP A 179 -9.68 34.24 -6.25
CA ASP A 179 -8.82 34.72 -5.17
C ASP A 179 -7.38 34.20 -5.35
N LYS A 180 -6.52 35.05 -5.92
CA LYS A 180 -5.12 34.73 -6.24
C LYS A 180 -4.31 34.35 -5.01
N PHE A 181 -4.62 34.93 -3.85
CA PHE A 181 -3.90 34.65 -2.61
C PHE A 181 -4.19 33.22 -2.16
N LYS A 182 -5.47 32.82 -2.10
CA LYS A 182 -5.84 31.45 -1.71
C LYS A 182 -5.30 30.41 -2.70
N ILE A 183 -5.41 30.66 -4.00
CA ILE A 183 -4.87 29.77 -5.04
C ILE A 183 -3.35 29.62 -4.89
N GLY A 184 -2.64 30.73 -4.71
CA GLY A 184 -1.18 30.77 -4.52
C GLY A 184 -0.74 30.07 -3.23
N PHE A 185 -1.46 30.29 -2.13
CA PHE A 185 -1.21 29.62 -0.85
C PHE A 185 -1.33 28.10 -0.96
N VAL A 186 -2.39 27.60 -1.61
CA VAL A 186 -2.58 26.16 -1.86
C VAL A 186 -1.41 25.59 -2.67
N TYR A 187 -0.95 26.27 -3.73
CA TYR A 187 0.25 25.82 -4.45
C TYR A 187 1.48 25.78 -3.56
N LEU A 188 1.77 26.88 -2.87
CA LEU A 188 2.97 27.02 -2.07
C LEU A 188 3.07 25.92 -1.00
N ILE A 189 2.03 25.77 -0.17
CA ILE A 189 2.07 24.83 0.96
C ILE A 189 2.14 23.38 0.50
N ASN A 190 1.37 23.00 -0.53
CA ASN A 190 1.34 21.62 -1.01
C ASN A 190 2.63 21.25 -1.75
N ILE A 191 3.24 22.18 -2.51
CA ILE A 191 4.53 21.93 -3.19
C ILE A 191 5.66 21.78 -2.18
N VAL A 192 5.74 22.68 -1.21
CA VAL A 192 6.75 22.60 -0.14
C VAL A 192 6.64 21.25 0.56
N VAL A 193 5.43 20.81 0.91
CA VAL A 193 5.21 19.50 1.55
C VAL A 193 5.56 18.32 0.64
N VAL A 194 5.20 18.35 -0.66
CA VAL A 194 5.60 17.28 -1.61
C VAL A 194 7.12 17.16 -1.70
N LEU A 195 7.84 18.29 -1.71
CA LEU A 195 9.30 18.29 -1.67
C LEU A 195 9.81 17.67 -0.36
N MET A 196 9.25 18.07 0.79
CA MET A 196 9.65 17.58 2.11
C MET A 196 9.41 16.08 2.30
N LEU A 197 8.31 15.55 1.77
CA LEU A 197 8.02 14.11 1.78
C LEU A 197 9.03 13.31 0.95
N GLY A 198 9.69 13.94 -0.03
CA GLY A 198 10.81 13.36 -0.74
C GLY A 198 10.46 12.13 -1.59
N SER A 199 9.20 12.00 -2.02
CA SER A 199 8.78 10.94 -2.95
C SER A 199 9.12 11.34 -4.39
N ARG A 200 10.02 10.58 -5.03
CA ARG A 200 10.46 10.85 -6.42
C ARG A 200 9.32 10.89 -7.41
N SER A 201 8.49 9.85 -7.41
CA SER A 201 7.33 9.77 -8.31
C SER A 201 6.35 10.90 -8.06
N ALA A 202 6.22 11.36 -6.81
CA ALA A 202 5.36 12.48 -6.50
C ALA A 202 5.90 13.81 -7.02
N ILE A 203 7.16 14.13 -6.69
CA ILE A 203 7.83 15.38 -7.09
C ILE A 203 7.85 15.50 -8.60
N PHE A 204 8.43 14.51 -9.30
CA PHE A 204 8.50 14.55 -10.77
C PHE A 204 7.12 14.49 -11.40
N GLY A 205 6.20 13.72 -10.81
CA GLY A 205 4.86 13.58 -11.36
C GLY A 205 4.04 14.87 -11.26
N VAL A 206 4.15 15.63 -10.16
CA VAL A 206 3.49 16.93 -10.02
C VAL A 206 4.11 17.96 -10.96
N LEU A 207 5.45 18.06 -10.98
CA LEU A 207 6.15 19.06 -11.81
C LEU A 207 5.92 18.80 -13.31
N LEU A 208 6.14 17.56 -13.77
CA LEU A 208 5.90 17.19 -15.15
C LEU A 208 4.41 17.17 -15.49
N GLY A 209 3.53 16.78 -14.55
CA GLY A 209 2.08 16.85 -14.74
C GLY A 209 1.59 18.27 -14.97
N LEU A 210 2.11 19.26 -14.22
CA LEU A 210 1.83 20.67 -14.43
C LEU A 210 2.34 21.16 -15.80
N LEU A 211 3.56 20.77 -16.19
CA LEU A 211 4.15 21.16 -17.48
C LEU A 211 3.40 20.54 -18.67
N ILE A 212 3.24 19.22 -18.69
CA ILE A 212 2.55 18.48 -19.76
C ILE A 212 1.10 18.91 -19.86
N GLY A 213 0.40 19.01 -18.71
CA GLY A 213 -0.96 19.50 -18.68
C GLY A 213 -1.04 20.89 -19.31
N SER A 214 -0.22 21.82 -18.85
CA SER A 214 -0.26 23.22 -19.32
C SER A 214 0.28 23.46 -20.73
N PHE A 215 1.10 22.56 -21.27
CA PHE A 215 1.60 22.65 -22.64
C PHE A 215 0.46 22.60 -23.67
N LEU A 216 -0.57 21.80 -23.40
CA LEU A 216 -1.81 21.77 -24.19
C LEU A 216 -2.87 22.78 -23.71
N GLY A 217 -2.55 23.56 -22.68
CA GLY A 217 -3.41 24.61 -22.13
C GLY A 217 -3.16 25.97 -22.79
N ASN A 218 -3.70 27.03 -22.18
CA ASN A 218 -3.42 28.38 -22.66
C ASN A 218 -2.03 28.89 -22.20
N LYS A 219 -1.48 29.88 -22.92
CA LYS A 219 -0.16 30.48 -22.63
C LYS A 219 -0.02 31.01 -21.20
N LYS A 220 -1.11 31.52 -20.61
CA LYS A 220 -1.12 32.05 -19.22
C LYS A 220 -0.91 30.93 -18.20
N ILE A 221 -1.57 29.80 -18.42
CA ILE A 221 -1.49 28.62 -17.56
C ILE A 221 -0.11 27.97 -17.70
N PHE A 222 0.42 27.85 -18.91
CA PHE A 222 1.78 27.37 -19.14
C PHE A 222 2.84 28.18 -18.39
N LYS A 223 2.77 29.51 -18.47
CA LYS A 223 3.67 30.40 -17.70
C LYS A 223 3.60 30.14 -16.20
N ARG A 224 2.41 29.95 -15.63
CA ARG A 224 2.24 29.63 -14.20
C ARG A 224 2.91 28.30 -13.85
N SER A 225 2.69 27.25 -14.64
CA SER A 225 3.33 25.95 -14.43
C SER A 225 4.86 26.02 -14.50
N VAL A 226 5.41 26.80 -15.42
CA VAL A 226 6.86 27.05 -15.52
C VAL A 226 7.38 27.77 -14.27
N TYR A 227 6.73 28.85 -13.82
CA TYR A 227 7.15 29.56 -12.61
C TYR A 227 7.08 28.69 -11.36
N ILE A 228 6.02 27.90 -11.23
CA ILE A 228 5.88 26.95 -10.13
C ILE A 228 7.01 25.92 -10.15
N THR A 229 7.33 25.37 -11.33
CA THR A 229 8.38 24.37 -11.48
C THR A 229 9.76 24.95 -11.19
N LEU A 230 10.08 26.11 -11.76
CA LEU A 230 11.35 26.80 -11.50
C LEU A 230 11.48 27.19 -10.03
N GLY A 231 10.40 27.66 -9.39
CA GLY A 231 10.38 27.95 -7.96
C GLY A 231 10.66 26.72 -7.11
N ALA A 232 10.00 25.59 -7.40
CA ALA A 232 10.23 24.32 -6.71
C ALA A 232 11.67 23.83 -6.90
N THR A 233 12.20 23.87 -8.13
CA THR A 233 13.59 23.49 -8.44
C THR A 233 14.58 24.41 -7.74
N GLY A 234 14.35 25.72 -7.77
CA GLY A 234 15.16 26.72 -7.07
C GLY A 234 15.19 26.49 -5.56
N LEU A 235 14.05 26.18 -4.94
CA LEU A 235 13.97 25.80 -3.53
C LEU A 235 14.78 24.53 -3.22
N MET A 236 14.69 23.49 -4.06
CA MET A 236 15.48 22.27 -3.88
C MET A 236 16.99 22.52 -4.00
N LEU A 237 17.40 23.36 -4.95
CA LEU A 237 18.80 23.73 -5.15
C LEU A 237 19.31 24.60 -3.99
N ALA A 238 18.55 25.60 -3.57
CA ALA A 238 18.89 26.42 -2.41
C ALA A 238 19.04 25.54 -1.16
N GLN A 239 18.10 24.63 -0.91
CA GLN A 239 18.21 23.66 0.18
C GLN A 239 19.47 22.79 0.08
N TYR A 240 19.81 22.35 -1.13
CA TYR A 240 20.99 21.53 -1.39
C TYR A 240 22.29 22.23 -1.00
N PHE A 241 22.44 23.52 -1.31
CA PHE A 241 23.64 24.28 -0.99
C PHE A 241 23.65 24.83 0.45
N LEU A 242 22.48 25.12 1.03
CA LEU A 242 22.38 25.76 2.35
C LEU A 242 22.24 24.77 3.52
N MET A 243 21.81 23.53 3.28
CA MET A 243 21.56 22.55 4.34
C MET A 243 22.45 21.32 4.20
N LYS A 244 23.08 20.92 5.32
CA LYS A 244 23.91 19.70 5.40
C LYS A 244 23.13 18.44 4.97
N GLU A 245 21.86 18.37 5.36
CA GLU A 245 20.91 17.32 4.99
C GLU A 245 19.75 17.93 4.19
N SER A 246 19.82 17.82 2.87
CA SER A 246 18.82 18.35 1.95
C SER A 246 17.98 17.23 1.30
N VAL A 247 16.77 17.57 0.86
CA VAL A 247 15.90 16.64 0.11
C VAL A 247 16.62 16.14 -1.13
N LEU A 248 17.26 17.03 -1.89
CA LEU A 248 17.97 16.67 -3.12
C LEU A 248 19.13 15.71 -2.86
N LYS A 249 19.96 15.96 -1.83
CA LYS A 249 21.04 15.04 -1.42
C LYS A 249 20.47 13.66 -1.06
N ASN A 250 19.37 13.62 -0.29
CA ASN A 250 18.69 12.38 0.06
C ASN A 250 18.05 11.67 -1.14
N LEU A 251 17.58 12.40 -2.15
CA LEU A 251 17.08 11.82 -3.40
C LEU A 251 18.22 11.19 -4.20
N ILE A 252 19.37 11.86 -4.30
CA ILE A 252 20.58 11.36 -5.00
C ILE A 252 21.15 10.13 -4.30
N ILE A 253 21.23 10.12 -2.97
CA ILE A 253 21.70 8.94 -2.22
C ILE A 253 20.75 7.75 -2.46
N ARG A 254 19.44 7.98 -2.34
CA ARG A 254 18.43 6.93 -2.58
C ARG A 254 18.36 6.46 -4.02
N SER A 255 18.72 7.30 -5.01
CA SER A 255 18.78 6.87 -6.41
C SER A 255 19.98 5.98 -6.71
N LYS A 256 21.07 6.11 -5.95
CA LYS A 256 22.22 5.19 -6.03
C LYS A 256 21.91 3.81 -5.41
N GLN A 257 20.96 3.75 -4.48
CA GLN A 257 20.50 2.52 -3.81
C GLN A 257 19.15 2.04 -4.36
N PHE A 258 19.01 2.01 -5.69
CA PHE A 258 17.73 1.70 -6.34
C PHE A 258 17.49 0.20 -6.49
N TYR A 259 17.17 -0.47 -5.39
CA TYR A 259 16.85 -1.91 -5.36
C TYR A 259 15.59 -2.30 -6.15
N ARG A 260 14.82 -1.32 -6.66
CA ARG A 260 13.56 -1.60 -7.37
C ARG A 260 13.78 -2.29 -8.71
N ILE A 261 14.94 -2.13 -9.34
CA ILE A 261 15.24 -2.85 -10.60
C ILE A 261 15.23 -4.35 -10.33
N ASP A 262 15.86 -4.81 -9.26
CA ASP A 262 15.87 -6.23 -8.87
C ASP A 262 14.46 -6.72 -8.46
N ILE A 263 13.66 -5.86 -7.84
CA ILE A 263 12.27 -6.17 -7.52
C ILE A 263 11.43 -6.31 -8.81
N TRP A 264 11.64 -5.42 -9.77
CA TRP A 264 10.95 -5.43 -11.06
C TRP A 264 11.36 -6.62 -11.91
N ASP A 265 12.63 -6.99 -11.86
CA ASP A 265 13.16 -8.18 -12.50
C ASP A 265 12.46 -9.44 -11.98
N GLY A 266 12.39 -9.63 -10.66
CA GLY A 266 11.67 -10.78 -10.08
C GLY A 266 10.16 -10.75 -10.38
N ALA A 267 9.52 -9.57 -10.41
CA ALA A 267 8.12 -9.45 -10.79
C ALA A 267 7.88 -9.77 -12.29
N LEU A 268 8.79 -9.35 -13.17
CA LEU A 268 8.74 -9.67 -14.59
C LEU A 268 8.94 -11.17 -14.82
N HIS A 269 9.92 -11.79 -14.16
CA HIS A 269 10.10 -13.24 -14.22
C HIS A 269 8.90 -14.00 -13.67
N SER A 270 8.24 -13.48 -12.62
CA SER A 270 6.97 -14.03 -12.12
C SER A 270 5.88 -13.98 -13.20
N PHE A 271 5.73 -12.86 -13.89
CA PHE A 271 4.80 -12.76 -15.02
C PHE A 271 5.16 -13.76 -16.13
N LEU A 272 6.43 -13.83 -16.53
CA LEU A 272 6.88 -14.75 -17.59
C LEU A 272 6.72 -16.23 -17.22
N ALA A 273 6.76 -16.58 -15.93
CA ALA A 273 6.50 -17.93 -15.45
C ALA A 273 5.01 -18.33 -15.55
N LYS A 274 4.09 -17.37 -15.37
CA LYS A 274 2.63 -17.60 -15.46
C LYS A 274 1.93 -16.48 -16.26
N PRO A 275 2.19 -16.37 -17.58
CA PRO A 275 1.83 -15.17 -18.35
C PRO A 275 0.33 -14.98 -18.51
N PHE A 276 -0.48 -16.03 -18.51
CA PHE A 276 -1.92 -15.93 -18.72
C PHE A 276 -2.68 -15.59 -17.44
N LEU A 277 -2.52 -16.41 -16.40
CA LEU A 277 -3.33 -16.31 -15.16
C LEU A 277 -2.60 -15.61 -14.00
N GLY A 278 -1.28 -15.42 -14.11
CA GLY A 278 -0.46 -14.95 -13.00
C GLY A 278 -0.46 -15.90 -11.80
N TYR A 279 -0.09 -15.37 -10.64
CA TYR A 279 -0.06 -16.09 -9.36
C TYR A 279 -1.33 -15.95 -8.52
N GLY A 280 -2.34 -15.26 -9.07
CA GLY A 280 -3.53 -14.84 -8.35
C GLY A 280 -3.36 -13.51 -7.62
N PHE A 281 -4.47 -12.92 -7.18
CA PHE A 281 -4.48 -11.62 -6.51
C PHE A 281 -3.68 -11.65 -5.20
N HIS A 282 -2.76 -10.70 -4.99
CA HIS A 282 -1.69 -10.74 -3.96
C HIS A 282 -0.73 -11.94 -4.05
N GLY A 283 -0.75 -12.69 -5.17
CA GLY A 283 0.11 -13.83 -5.43
C GLY A 283 1.57 -13.48 -5.79
N LEU A 284 1.90 -12.19 -5.89
CA LEU A 284 3.24 -11.78 -6.29
C LEU A 284 4.30 -12.23 -5.27
N ILE A 285 4.00 -12.36 -3.98
CA ILE A 285 5.00 -12.87 -3.02
C ILE A 285 5.42 -14.32 -3.33
N GLN A 286 4.50 -15.14 -3.85
CA GLN A 286 4.76 -16.51 -4.32
C GLN A 286 5.60 -16.50 -5.59
N GLY A 287 5.18 -15.70 -6.58
CA GLY A 287 5.93 -15.55 -7.82
C GLY A 287 7.35 -15.05 -7.58
N TYR A 288 7.50 -14.08 -6.67
CA TYR A 288 8.78 -13.52 -6.28
C TYR A 288 9.68 -14.54 -5.58
N TRP A 289 9.09 -15.43 -4.76
CA TRP A 289 9.85 -16.48 -4.10
C TRP A 289 10.35 -17.52 -5.10
N GLU A 290 9.51 -17.94 -6.05
CA GLU A 290 9.93 -18.88 -7.11
C GLU A 290 10.98 -18.27 -8.04
N ASN A 291 10.86 -16.96 -8.33
CA ASN A 291 11.71 -16.23 -9.26
C ASN A 291 12.63 -15.23 -8.55
N TYR A 292 13.20 -15.63 -7.41
CA TYR A 292 13.96 -14.73 -6.54
C TYR A 292 15.20 -14.12 -7.22
N THR A 293 15.30 -12.79 -7.18
CA THR A 293 16.49 -12.07 -7.66
C THR A 293 17.57 -12.00 -6.58
N SER A 294 18.67 -12.72 -6.78
CA SER A 294 19.73 -12.90 -5.77
C SER A 294 20.45 -11.61 -5.36
N SER A 295 20.48 -10.60 -6.22
CA SER A 295 21.11 -9.29 -5.97
C SER A 295 20.45 -8.47 -4.85
N LEU A 296 19.23 -8.84 -4.43
CA LEU A 296 18.54 -8.13 -3.36
C LEU A 296 19.30 -8.14 -2.04
N ILE A 297 19.32 -6.98 -1.38
CA ILE A 297 19.80 -6.87 0.00
C ILE A 297 18.83 -7.53 0.99
N VAL A 298 19.38 -7.93 2.15
CA VAL A 298 18.68 -8.64 3.23
C VAL A 298 17.35 -7.99 3.64
N LYS A 299 17.28 -6.65 3.63
CA LYS A 299 16.09 -5.88 4.02
C LYS A 299 14.93 -6.01 3.04
N HIS A 300 15.22 -6.36 1.79
CA HIS A 300 14.24 -6.46 0.70
C HIS A 300 14.03 -7.90 0.24
N ALA A 301 14.47 -8.90 1.00
CA ALA A 301 14.35 -10.30 0.58
C ALA A 301 12.89 -10.76 0.40
N TRP A 302 11.92 -10.18 1.11
CA TRP A 302 10.53 -10.63 1.05
C TRP A 302 9.63 -9.49 0.58
N ASN A 303 9.65 -9.22 -0.72
CA ASN A 303 8.75 -8.24 -1.32
C ASN A 303 7.43 -8.89 -1.68
N ASP A 304 6.36 -8.24 -1.25
CA ASP A 304 4.97 -8.59 -1.56
C ASP A 304 4.39 -7.66 -2.64
N ASN A 305 5.24 -6.86 -3.28
CA ASN A 305 4.86 -5.93 -4.32
C ASN A 305 6.05 -5.54 -5.20
N ALA A 306 5.77 -5.19 -6.44
CA ALA A 306 6.74 -4.75 -7.42
C ALA A 306 7.08 -3.26 -7.27
N HIS A 307 6.43 -2.50 -6.38
CA HIS A 307 6.44 -1.04 -6.41
C HIS A 307 6.10 -0.49 -7.81
N SER A 308 5.20 -1.16 -8.52
CA SER A 308 4.66 -0.77 -9.81
C SER A 308 3.32 -1.49 -9.94
N LEU A 309 2.22 -0.75 -10.08
CA LEU A 309 0.90 -1.33 -10.27
C LEU A 309 0.86 -2.19 -11.53
N PHE A 310 1.51 -1.75 -12.60
CA PHE A 310 1.57 -2.51 -13.85
C PHE A 310 2.23 -3.88 -13.64
N LEU A 311 3.41 -3.92 -13.00
CA LEU A 311 4.10 -5.19 -12.74
C LEU A 311 3.39 -6.05 -11.70
N ASN A 312 2.71 -5.44 -10.72
CA ASN A 312 1.83 -6.17 -9.81
C ASN A 312 0.71 -6.88 -10.58
N LEU A 313 -0.06 -6.14 -11.40
CA LEU A 313 -1.16 -6.70 -12.17
C LEU A 313 -0.69 -7.77 -13.15
N ALA A 314 0.47 -7.57 -13.79
CA ALA A 314 1.09 -8.57 -14.64
C ALA A 314 1.43 -9.85 -13.88
N ALA A 315 2.16 -9.76 -12.76
CA ALA A 315 2.57 -10.95 -12.02
C ALA A 315 1.40 -11.65 -11.30
N GLU A 316 0.44 -10.89 -10.79
CA GLU A 316 -0.70 -11.41 -10.02
C GLU A 316 -1.81 -11.95 -10.94
N LEU A 317 -2.18 -11.22 -11.99
CA LEU A 317 -3.36 -11.52 -12.81
C LEU A 317 -3.00 -11.84 -14.28
N GLY A 318 -1.71 -11.91 -14.61
CA GLY A 318 -1.24 -12.25 -15.95
C GLY A 318 -1.71 -11.27 -17.02
N LEU A 319 -1.92 -11.81 -18.22
CA LEU A 319 -2.36 -11.07 -19.39
C LEU A 319 -3.74 -10.44 -19.17
N PHE A 320 -4.64 -11.09 -18.41
CA PHE A 320 -5.96 -10.53 -18.10
C PHE A 320 -5.85 -9.26 -17.24
N GLY A 321 -4.95 -9.26 -16.25
CA GLY A 321 -4.64 -8.06 -15.46
C GLY A 321 -4.11 -6.91 -16.34
N ILE A 322 -3.16 -7.22 -17.23
CA ILE A 322 -2.59 -6.25 -18.16
C ILE A 322 -3.65 -5.70 -19.12
N LEU A 323 -4.44 -6.56 -19.75
CA LEU A 323 -5.50 -6.16 -20.68
C LEU A 323 -6.56 -5.30 -19.98
N GLY A 324 -6.94 -5.64 -18.74
CA GLY A 324 -7.82 -4.79 -17.94
C GLY A 324 -7.19 -3.42 -17.63
N PHE A 325 -5.90 -3.36 -17.32
CA PHE A 325 -5.20 -2.08 -17.13
C PHE A 325 -5.11 -1.25 -18.43
N ILE A 326 -4.84 -1.89 -19.56
CA ILE A 326 -4.84 -1.24 -20.89
C ILE A 326 -6.24 -0.73 -21.23
N ALA A 327 -7.28 -1.52 -21.00
CA ALA A 327 -8.67 -1.10 -21.21
C ALA A 327 -9.01 0.12 -20.34
N LEU A 328 -8.56 0.13 -19.09
CA LEU A 328 -8.72 1.28 -18.20
C LEU A 328 -8.05 2.54 -18.79
N CYS A 329 -6.80 2.42 -19.22
CA CYS A 329 -6.07 3.51 -19.86
C CYS A 329 -6.75 3.98 -21.14
N TYR A 330 -7.29 3.06 -21.94
CA TYR A 330 -8.03 3.36 -23.16
C TYR A 330 -9.29 4.18 -22.88
N PHE A 331 -10.13 3.76 -21.92
CA PHE A 331 -11.34 4.50 -21.59
C PHE A 331 -11.04 5.87 -20.99
N PHE A 332 -10.00 5.99 -20.17
CA PHE A 332 -9.51 7.29 -19.72
C PHE A 332 -9.05 8.17 -20.88
N GLY A 333 -8.27 7.63 -21.81
CA GLY A 333 -7.85 8.34 -23.01
C GLY A 333 -9.03 8.83 -23.84
N LYS A 334 -10.02 7.97 -24.08
CA LYS A 334 -11.25 8.30 -24.81
C LYS A 334 -11.99 9.47 -24.16
N GLU A 335 -12.17 9.44 -22.84
CA GLU A 335 -12.85 10.52 -22.11
C GLU A 335 -12.02 11.81 -22.04
N LEU A 336 -10.71 11.71 -22.00
CA LEU A 336 -9.80 12.87 -22.07
C LEU A 336 -9.91 13.57 -23.43
N LEU A 337 -10.01 12.81 -24.53
CA LEU A 337 -10.12 13.37 -25.88
C LEU A 337 -11.38 14.21 -26.08
N LYS A 338 -12.46 13.92 -25.34
CA LYS A 338 -13.72 14.68 -25.35
C LYS A 338 -13.64 16.00 -24.58
N LYS A 339 -12.59 16.21 -23.76
CA LYS A 339 -12.42 17.47 -23.02
C LYS A 339 -11.71 18.48 -23.90
N GLU A 340 -11.97 19.76 -23.64
CA GLU A 340 -11.33 20.88 -24.35
C GLU A 340 -10.65 21.86 -23.39
N GLY A 341 -9.75 22.67 -23.94
CA GLY A 341 -9.08 23.77 -23.25
C GLY A 341 -8.47 23.41 -21.89
N ALA A 342 -8.79 24.22 -20.88
CA ALA A 342 -8.26 24.07 -19.52
C ALA A 342 -8.65 22.74 -18.86
N ALA A 343 -9.83 22.20 -19.17
CA ALA A 343 -10.27 20.92 -18.62
C ALA A 343 -9.42 19.76 -19.15
N LYS A 344 -9.20 19.69 -20.48
CA LYS A 344 -8.31 18.69 -21.09
C LYS A 344 -6.91 18.75 -20.51
N SER A 345 -6.38 19.97 -20.45
CA SER A 345 -5.08 20.29 -19.90
C SER A 345 -4.91 19.80 -18.45
N GLY A 346 -5.87 20.10 -17.57
CA GLY A 346 -5.81 19.66 -16.17
C GLY A 346 -5.92 18.15 -16.00
N TRP A 347 -6.84 17.50 -16.72
CA TRP A 347 -6.98 16.04 -16.67
C TRP A 347 -5.76 15.31 -17.23
N LEU A 348 -5.12 15.83 -18.29
CA LEU A 348 -3.88 15.25 -18.79
C LEU A 348 -2.77 15.30 -17.73
N GLY A 349 -2.63 16.42 -17.02
CA GLY A 349 -1.68 16.53 -15.91
C GLY A 349 -1.95 15.54 -14.78
N ILE A 350 -3.22 15.37 -14.39
CA ILE A 350 -3.65 14.40 -13.37
C ILE A 350 -3.38 12.95 -13.82
N LEU A 351 -3.72 12.60 -15.06
CA LEU A 351 -3.51 11.25 -15.59
C LEU A 351 -2.03 10.92 -15.74
N PHE A 352 -1.22 11.88 -16.19
CA PHE A 352 0.25 11.72 -16.21
C PHE A 352 0.78 11.49 -14.80
N TYR A 353 0.30 12.25 -13.82
CA TYR A 353 0.69 12.10 -12.44
C TYR A 353 0.35 10.72 -11.87
N ILE A 354 -0.89 10.26 -12.06
CA ILE A 354 -1.33 8.92 -11.65
C ILE A 354 -0.54 7.85 -12.38
N GLY A 355 -0.27 8.02 -13.68
CA GLY A 355 0.51 7.08 -14.48
C GLY A 355 1.93 6.93 -13.94
N LEU A 356 2.62 8.04 -13.67
CA LEU A 356 3.96 8.02 -13.07
C LEU A 356 3.93 7.45 -11.65
N TYR A 357 2.92 7.77 -10.85
CA TYR A 357 2.77 7.16 -9.52
C TYR A 357 2.59 5.64 -9.65
N SER A 358 1.72 5.18 -10.53
CA SER A 358 1.41 3.76 -10.77
C SER A 358 2.61 2.99 -11.32
N ALA A 359 3.48 3.62 -12.10
CA ALA A 359 4.68 2.98 -12.63
C ALA A 359 5.75 2.74 -11.55
N PHE A 360 5.76 3.52 -10.47
CA PHE A 360 6.84 3.54 -9.48
C PHE A 360 6.39 3.32 -8.03
N GLN A 361 5.10 3.10 -7.78
CA GLN A 361 4.55 2.86 -6.45
C GLN A 361 3.40 1.85 -6.50
N PRO A 362 3.22 1.06 -5.43
CA PRO A 362 1.98 0.33 -5.25
C PRO A 362 0.87 1.29 -4.82
N PHE A 363 -0.37 0.86 -4.94
CA PHE A 363 -1.47 1.58 -4.31
C PHE A 363 -1.61 1.18 -2.84
N TYR A 364 -1.52 2.19 -1.98
CA TYR A 364 -1.96 2.15 -0.60
C TYR A 364 -3.44 2.51 -0.51
N VAL A 365 -4.06 2.24 0.65
CA VAL A 365 -5.47 2.55 0.95
C VAL A 365 -5.85 3.97 0.51
N ASP A 366 -5.05 4.98 0.89
CA ASP A 366 -5.31 6.39 0.55
C ASP A 366 -5.24 6.69 -0.95
N SER A 367 -4.23 6.13 -1.64
CA SER A 367 -4.08 6.32 -3.09
C SER A 367 -5.18 5.60 -3.88
N SER A 368 -5.60 4.39 -3.45
CA SER A 368 -6.71 3.66 -4.09
C SER A 368 -8.02 4.44 -4.01
N LEU A 369 -8.31 4.98 -2.82
CA LEU A 369 -9.48 5.81 -2.59
C LEU A 369 -9.50 7.02 -3.51
N LEU A 370 -8.39 7.76 -3.55
CA LEU A 370 -8.29 8.98 -4.35
C LEU A 370 -8.44 8.70 -5.85
N ILE A 371 -7.84 7.62 -6.34
CA ILE A 371 -7.92 7.23 -7.75
C ILE A 371 -9.34 6.83 -8.13
N LEU A 372 -10.01 6.02 -7.31
CA LEU A 372 -11.40 5.67 -7.56
C LEU A 372 -12.29 6.93 -7.61
N PHE A 373 -12.00 7.94 -6.80
CA PHE A 373 -12.79 9.16 -6.89
C PHE A 373 -12.45 10.03 -8.09
N LEU A 374 -11.19 10.13 -8.48
CA LEU A 374 -10.82 10.82 -9.71
C LEU A 374 -11.48 10.17 -10.94
N VAL A 375 -11.63 8.84 -10.94
CA VAL A 375 -12.44 8.10 -11.91
C VAL A 375 -13.88 8.62 -11.96
N LEU A 376 -14.55 8.70 -10.80
CA LEU A 376 -15.95 9.15 -10.73
C LEU A 376 -16.11 10.62 -11.18
N VAL A 377 -15.15 11.48 -10.84
CA VAL A 377 -15.17 12.90 -11.23
C VAL A 377 -14.94 13.04 -12.73
N MET A 378 -14.01 12.29 -13.31
CA MET A 378 -13.78 12.31 -14.76
C MET A 378 -15.06 11.90 -15.52
N GLY A 379 -15.74 10.87 -15.01
CA GLY A 379 -16.93 10.28 -15.60
C GLY A 379 -16.59 9.47 -16.86
N GLY A 380 -17.63 9.00 -17.54
CA GLY A 380 -17.46 8.34 -18.82
C GLY A 380 -18.76 8.10 -19.57
N GLU A 381 -18.63 7.78 -20.86
CA GLU A 381 -19.74 7.38 -21.70
C GLU A 381 -20.49 6.19 -21.12
N GLU A 382 -21.80 6.36 -20.93
CA GLU A 382 -22.64 5.36 -20.29
C GLU A 382 -22.87 4.17 -21.23
N ILE A 383 -22.38 2.99 -20.85
CA ILE A 383 -22.52 1.75 -21.62
C ILE A 383 -23.69 0.93 -21.10
N VAL A 384 -23.80 0.76 -19.78
CA VAL A 384 -24.85 -0.05 -19.15
C VAL A 384 -25.74 0.85 -18.32
N LYS A 385 -27.06 0.67 -18.43
CA LYS A 385 -28.06 1.36 -17.61
C LYS A 385 -29.02 0.37 -16.97
N PHE A 386 -29.28 0.51 -15.68
CA PHE A 386 -30.28 -0.30 -14.99
C PHE A 386 -31.06 0.53 -13.96
N SER A 387 -32.29 0.11 -13.66
CA SER A 387 -33.14 0.85 -12.72
C SER A 387 -32.60 0.75 -11.29
N ARG A 388 -32.56 1.88 -10.58
CA ARG A 388 -32.27 1.92 -9.13
C ARG A 388 -33.31 1.15 -8.31
N ASN A 389 -34.52 1.03 -8.85
CA ASN A 389 -35.64 0.33 -8.23
C ASN A 389 -35.64 -1.18 -8.50
N ASN A 390 -34.65 -1.71 -9.23
CA ASN A 390 -34.49 -3.14 -9.43
C ASN A 390 -34.37 -3.87 -8.07
N LEU A 391 -35.29 -4.82 -7.83
CA LEU A 391 -35.37 -5.54 -6.56
C LEU A 391 -34.12 -6.36 -6.27
N ALA A 392 -33.51 -6.98 -7.29
CA ALA A 392 -32.28 -7.74 -7.14
C ALA A 392 -31.13 -6.81 -6.70
N TRP A 393 -30.99 -5.63 -7.32
CA TRP A 393 -29.99 -4.65 -6.88
C TRP A 393 -30.19 -4.20 -5.44
N LYS A 394 -31.42 -3.88 -5.03
CA LYS A 394 -31.74 -3.51 -3.64
C LYS A 394 -31.39 -4.65 -2.67
N GLY A 395 -31.76 -5.89 -3.00
CA GLY A 395 -31.40 -7.07 -2.21
C GLY A 395 -29.89 -7.25 -2.08
N THR A 396 -29.16 -7.14 -3.19
CA THR A 396 -27.69 -7.20 -3.21
C THR A 396 -27.06 -6.11 -2.35
N LYS A 397 -27.55 -4.87 -2.39
CA LYS A 397 -27.06 -3.77 -1.53
C LYS A 397 -27.18 -4.12 -0.05
N VAL A 398 -28.34 -4.63 0.39
CA VAL A 398 -28.55 -5.01 1.80
C VAL A 398 -27.60 -6.12 2.22
N ILE A 399 -27.49 -7.19 1.42
CA ILE A 399 -26.62 -8.34 1.71
C ILE A 399 -25.16 -7.88 1.81
N LEU A 400 -24.67 -7.11 0.84
CA LEU A 400 -23.30 -6.60 0.83
C LEU A 400 -23.03 -5.64 1.99
N SER A 401 -24.01 -4.82 2.38
CA SER A 401 -23.87 -3.93 3.54
C SER A 401 -23.68 -4.71 4.83
N ILE A 402 -24.51 -5.72 5.07
CA ILE A 402 -24.42 -6.58 6.27
C ILE A 402 -23.08 -7.30 6.26
N PHE A 403 -22.69 -7.87 5.12
CA PHE A 403 -21.40 -8.55 4.97
C PHE A 403 -20.21 -7.63 5.31
N LEU A 404 -20.17 -6.41 4.77
CA LEU A 404 -19.12 -5.43 5.06
C LEU A 404 -19.09 -5.02 6.53
N LEU A 405 -20.24 -4.79 7.17
CA LEU A 405 -20.31 -4.46 8.60
C LEU A 405 -19.80 -5.61 9.48
N VAL A 406 -20.16 -6.85 9.13
CA VAL A 406 -19.69 -8.05 9.84
C VAL A 406 -18.17 -8.18 9.70
N ILE A 407 -17.62 -8.04 8.49
CA ILE A 407 -16.17 -8.10 8.27
C ILE A 407 -15.46 -7.00 9.05
N ALA A 408 -15.91 -5.76 8.94
CA ALA A 408 -15.31 -4.62 9.63
C ALA A 408 -15.30 -4.82 11.16
N PHE A 409 -16.39 -5.36 11.72
CA PHE A 409 -16.47 -5.70 13.14
C PHE A 409 -15.44 -6.76 13.53
N TYR A 410 -15.32 -7.84 12.76
CA TYR A 410 -14.34 -8.90 13.02
C TYR A 410 -12.90 -8.42 12.87
N GLN A 411 -12.60 -7.62 11.85
CA GLN A 411 -11.28 -6.99 11.66
C GLN A 411 -10.92 -6.12 12.85
N TYR A 412 -11.83 -5.23 13.28
CA TYR A 412 -11.61 -4.36 14.45
C TYR A 412 -11.38 -5.16 15.74
N SER A 413 -12.19 -6.21 15.96
CA SER A 413 -12.07 -7.10 17.11
C SER A 413 -10.72 -7.82 17.13
N LEU A 414 -10.29 -8.37 15.99
CA LEU A 414 -8.99 -9.02 15.81
C LEU A 414 -7.83 -8.05 16.07
N MET A 415 -7.89 -6.83 15.55
CA MET A 415 -6.86 -5.81 15.78
C MET A 415 -6.76 -5.41 17.25
N THR A 416 -7.90 -5.20 17.90
CA THR A 416 -7.97 -4.87 19.32
C THR A 416 -7.35 -6.00 20.15
N LEU A 417 -7.65 -7.25 19.78
CA LEU A 417 -7.11 -8.44 20.45
C LEU A 417 -5.62 -8.65 20.20
N ALA A 418 -5.15 -8.41 18.98
CA ALA A 418 -3.74 -8.41 18.63
C ALA A 418 -3.00 -7.34 19.44
N ASN A 419 -3.54 -6.13 19.51
CA ASN A 419 -2.97 -5.06 20.31
C ASN A 419 -2.93 -5.39 21.81
N LYS A 420 -4.01 -5.94 22.36
CA LYS A 420 -4.04 -6.39 23.75
C LYS A 420 -2.96 -7.44 24.01
N THR A 421 -2.79 -8.37 23.09
CA THR A 421 -1.72 -9.39 23.16
C THR A 421 -0.34 -8.76 23.18
N ARG A 422 -0.08 -7.76 22.32
CA ARG A 422 1.17 -6.98 22.33
C ARG A 422 1.43 -6.31 23.68
N HIS A 423 0.41 -5.66 24.25
CA HIS A 423 0.54 -5.03 25.57
C HIS A 423 0.78 -6.06 26.67
N ASP A 424 0.13 -7.22 26.63
CA ASP A 424 0.33 -8.26 27.65
C ASP A 424 1.74 -8.88 27.57
N ILE A 425 2.34 -8.95 26.36
CA ILE A 425 3.75 -9.35 26.15
C ILE A 425 4.71 -8.36 26.83
N VAL A 426 4.52 -7.05 26.59
CA VAL A 426 5.44 -6.02 27.08
C VAL A 426 5.21 -5.67 28.55
N GLY A 427 3.95 -5.66 28.99
CA GLY A 427 3.55 -5.18 30.31
C GLY A 427 3.60 -6.28 31.38
N LYS A 428 2.92 -7.40 31.14
CA LYS A 428 2.54 -8.34 32.21
C LYS A 428 3.19 -9.72 32.10
N GLY A 429 3.76 -10.07 30.94
CA GLY A 429 4.26 -11.41 30.67
C GLY A 429 3.17 -12.49 30.59
N ASN A 430 1.89 -12.14 30.79
CA ASN A 430 0.74 -13.03 30.73
C ASN A 430 -0.05 -12.86 29.43
N TYR A 431 0.57 -13.22 28.31
CA TYR A 431 0.01 -13.06 26.96
C TYR A 431 -0.73 -14.30 26.45
N ARG A 432 -0.60 -15.46 27.12
CA ARG A 432 -1.18 -16.74 26.64
C ARG A 432 -2.70 -16.69 26.51
N LYS A 433 -3.40 -16.05 27.45
CA LYS A 433 -4.86 -15.94 27.41
C LYS A 433 -5.34 -15.16 26.19
N THR A 434 -4.74 -13.99 25.94
CA THR A 434 -5.12 -13.15 24.79
C THR A 434 -4.65 -13.74 23.48
N TRP A 435 -3.48 -14.38 23.47
CA TRP A 435 -2.98 -15.12 22.34
C TRP A 435 -3.89 -16.28 21.94
N ASN A 436 -4.29 -17.13 22.87
CA ASN A 436 -5.19 -18.25 22.58
C ASN A 436 -6.53 -17.76 22.04
N LYS A 437 -7.04 -16.64 22.57
CA LYS A 437 -8.24 -16.00 22.03
C LYS A 437 -7.99 -15.52 20.59
N PHE A 438 -6.85 -14.91 20.32
CA PHE A 438 -6.47 -14.44 18.98
C PHE A 438 -6.38 -15.60 17.99
N MET A 439 -5.69 -16.68 18.36
CA MET A 439 -5.51 -17.85 17.53
C MET A 439 -6.81 -18.64 17.30
N LYS A 440 -7.80 -18.58 18.19
CA LYS A 440 -9.11 -19.20 17.99
C LYS A 440 -10.10 -18.35 17.18
N THR A 441 -9.82 -17.06 16.99
CA THR A 441 -10.73 -16.17 16.27
C THR A 441 -10.63 -16.42 14.76
N PRO A 442 -11.76 -16.49 14.02
CA PRO A 442 -11.78 -16.59 12.56
C PRO A 442 -10.97 -15.49 11.88
N SER A 443 -10.36 -15.81 10.74
CA SER A 443 -9.38 -14.93 10.08
C SER A 443 -10.02 -14.03 9.02
N PHE A 444 -10.60 -12.89 9.41
CA PHE A 444 -11.04 -11.83 8.48
C PHE A 444 -9.93 -10.80 8.17
N LEU A 445 -8.68 -11.22 8.34
CA LEU A 445 -7.48 -10.40 8.31
C LEU A 445 -6.28 -11.32 8.04
N ASP A 446 -5.16 -10.76 7.60
CA ASP A 446 -3.90 -11.51 7.41
C ASP A 446 -3.26 -11.91 8.75
N LYS A 447 -3.81 -12.96 9.36
CA LYS A 447 -3.36 -13.53 10.63
C LYS A 447 -1.89 -13.96 10.62
N PRO A 448 -1.31 -14.56 9.56
CA PRO A 448 0.14 -14.76 9.47
C PRO A 448 0.94 -13.46 9.54
N GLY A 449 0.47 -12.39 8.91
CA GLY A 449 1.10 -11.06 9.01
C GLY A 449 1.03 -10.48 10.43
N VAL A 450 -0.09 -10.64 11.12
CA VAL A 450 -0.22 -10.26 12.54
C VAL A 450 0.70 -11.08 13.44
N PHE A 451 0.73 -12.39 13.21
CA PHE A 451 1.57 -13.33 13.93
C PHE A 451 3.03 -12.89 13.81
N LEU A 452 3.47 -12.55 12.60
CA LEU A 452 4.81 -12.03 12.35
C LEU A 452 5.09 -10.74 13.14
N GLU A 453 4.14 -9.81 13.19
CA GLU A 453 4.30 -8.58 13.95
C GLU A 453 4.44 -8.85 15.47
N ILE A 454 3.62 -9.76 16.01
CA ILE A 454 3.72 -10.17 17.42
C ILE A 454 5.06 -10.90 17.68
N SER A 455 5.46 -11.79 16.77
CA SER A 455 6.75 -12.49 16.78
C SER A 455 7.93 -11.51 16.81
N ASN A 456 7.88 -10.45 16.02
CA ASN A 456 8.92 -9.41 16.02
C ASN A 456 9.00 -8.68 17.37
N GLN A 457 7.89 -8.43 18.04
CA GLN A 457 7.91 -7.83 19.37
C GLN A 457 8.47 -8.76 20.43
N MET A 458 8.22 -10.07 20.32
CA MET A 458 8.85 -11.06 21.18
C MET A 458 10.37 -11.19 20.94
N ARG A 459 10.92 -10.61 19.87
CA ARG A 459 12.39 -10.55 19.65
C ARG A 459 13.08 -9.42 20.39
N LEU A 460 12.35 -8.39 20.84
CA LEU A 460 12.91 -7.25 21.57
C LEU A 460 13.81 -7.67 22.76
N PRO A 461 13.48 -8.71 23.56
CA PRO A 461 14.34 -9.11 24.66
C PRO A 461 15.71 -9.66 24.27
N PHE A 462 15.92 -10.00 22.99
CA PHE A 462 17.20 -10.50 22.47
C PHE A 462 18.11 -9.40 21.93
N THR A 463 17.57 -8.20 21.72
CA THR A 463 18.32 -7.03 21.23
C THR A 463 18.41 -5.93 22.28
N ALA A 464 17.45 -5.85 23.21
CA ALA A 464 17.43 -4.84 24.26
C ALA A 464 18.37 -5.21 25.43
N ALA A 465 19.10 -4.22 25.92
CA ALA A 465 19.84 -4.33 27.17
C ALA A 465 18.88 -4.19 28.37
N GLY A 466 18.85 -5.16 29.27
CA GLY A 466 18.08 -5.07 30.52
C GLY A 466 17.83 -6.42 31.18
N ALA A 467 17.95 -6.49 32.51
CA ALA A 467 17.77 -7.72 33.29
C ALA A 467 16.36 -8.32 33.08
N ARG A 468 15.32 -7.47 33.04
CA ARG A 468 13.92 -7.86 32.77
C ARG A 468 13.79 -8.66 31.47
N PHE A 469 14.50 -8.24 30.42
CA PHE A 469 14.42 -8.86 29.11
C PHE A 469 15.12 -10.23 29.07
N LYS A 470 16.22 -10.41 29.80
CA LYS A 470 16.91 -11.71 29.88
C LYS A 470 16.00 -12.83 30.38
N VAL A 471 15.17 -12.55 31.39
CA VAL A 471 14.23 -13.54 31.97
C VAL A 471 13.16 -13.98 30.95
N LEU A 472 12.80 -13.11 29.99
CA LEU A 472 11.78 -13.39 28.98
C LEU A 472 12.30 -14.14 27.75
N GLN A 473 13.62 -14.18 27.51
CA GLN A 473 14.19 -14.85 26.33
C GLN A 473 13.81 -16.33 26.25
N LYS A 474 13.98 -17.09 27.35
CA LYS A 474 13.67 -18.53 27.38
C LYS A 474 12.16 -18.79 27.22
N PRO A 475 11.25 -18.15 27.98
CA PRO A 475 9.81 -18.31 27.79
C PRO A 475 9.34 -17.94 26.38
N PHE A 476 9.77 -16.80 25.83
CA PHE A 476 9.32 -16.34 24.51
C PHE A 476 9.83 -17.23 23.39
N SER A 477 11.10 -17.65 23.43
CA SER A 477 11.61 -18.58 22.43
C SER A 477 10.92 -19.95 22.48
N SER A 478 10.66 -20.49 23.67
CA SER A 478 9.90 -21.75 23.80
C SER A 478 8.48 -21.61 23.27
N PHE A 479 7.81 -20.52 23.67
CA PHE A 479 6.46 -20.23 23.22
C PHE A 479 6.41 -20.11 21.69
N MET A 480 7.25 -19.26 21.10
CA MET A 480 7.24 -19.04 19.65
C MET A 480 7.58 -20.29 18.84
N VAL A 481 8.47 -21.16 19.32
CA VAL A 481 8.73 -22.44 18.65
C VAL A 481 7.49 -23.32 18.62
N ASN A 482 6.75 -23.41 19.73
CA ASN A 482 5.51 -24.19 19.79
C ASN A 482 4.39 -23.59 18.94
N GLU A 483 4.26 -22.26 18.93
CA GLU A 483 3.21 -21.63 18.13
C GLU A 483 3.51 -21.70 16.63
N TYR A 484 4.77 -21.49 16.22
CA TYR A 484 5.14 -21.64 14.81
C TYR A 484 5.02 -23.08 14.32
N SER A 485 5.28 -24.10 15.16
CA SER A 485 5.15 -25.50 14.73
C SER A 485 3.72 -25.86 14.31
N GLU A 486 2.72 -25.27 14.94
CA GLU A 486 1.32 -25.43 14.56
C GLU A 486 0.96 -24.56 13.36
N VAL A 487 1.33 -23.28 13.44
CA VAL A 487 0.97 -22.29 12.43
C VAL A 487 1.57 -22.58 11.05
N ILE A 488 2.80 -23.09 11.00
CA ILE A 488 3.48 -23.33 9.72
C ILE A 488 2.84 -24.48 8.94
N LYS A 489 2.06 -25.37 9.60
CA LYS A 489 1.31 -26.43 8.91
C LYS A 489 0.28 -25.83 7.96
N GLU A 490 -0.30 -24.69 8.31
CA GLU A 490 -1.29 -23.98 7.49
C GLU A 490 -0.62 -22.98 6.53
N TRP A 491 0.52 -22.40 6.90
CA TRP A 491 1.15 -21.27 6.18
C TRP A 491 2.57 -21.57 5.69
N GLU A 492 2.85 -22.81 5.31
CA GLU A 492 4.15 -23.23 4.77
C GLU A 492 4.50 -22.49 3.47
N HIS A 493 3.49 -22.04 2.73
CA HIS A 493 3.64 -21.22 1.52
C HIS A 493 4.13 -19.79 1.78
N ARG A 494 4.36 -19.39 3.03
CA ARG A 494 4.91 -18.07 3.37
C ARG A 494 6.39 -18.17 3.72
N PRO A 495 7.29 -17.71 2.84
CA PRO A 495 8.73 -17.88 3.08
C PRO A 495 9.21 -17.10 4.30
N ARG A 496 8.60 -15.93 4.54
CA ARG A 496 8.88 -15.12 5.72
C ARG A 496 8.47 -15.85 7.00
N SER A 497 7.41 -16.65 6.99
CA SER A 497 7.03 -17.46 8.15
C SER A 497 8.05 -18.56 8.42
N LEU A 498 8.48 -19.28 7.38
CA LEU A 498 9.53 -20.31 7.46
C LEU A 498 10.85 -19.74 7.99
N GLU A 499 11.29 -18.61 7.46
CA GLU A 499 12.51 -17.94 7.90
C GLU A 499 12.40 -17.53 9.37
N ASN A 500 11.28 -16.93 9.76
CA ASN A 500 11.14 -16.49 11.14
C ASN A 500 11.09 -17.66 12.11
N TYR A 501 10.48 -18.77 11.72
CA TYR A 501 10.47 -19.98 12.51
C TYR A 501 11.87 -20.59 12.66
N SER A 502 12.64 -20.71 11.57
CA SER A 502 14.02 -21.20 11.65
C SER A 502 14.86 -20.35 12.60
N MET A 503 14.69 -19.02 12.58
CA MET A 503 15.37 -18.13 13.53
C MET A 503 14.93 -18.32 14.99
N TRP A 504 13.71 -18.77 15.26
CA TRP A 504 13.27 -19.13 16.61
C TRP A 504 13.85 -20.49 17.06
N LEU A 505 13.93 -21.45 16.15
CA LEU A 505 14.58 -22.75 16.39
C LEU A 505 16.06 -22.57 16.74
N VAL A 506 16.76 -21.69 16.03
CA VAL A 506 18.16 -21.32 16.33
C VAL A 506 18.32 -20.77 17.74
N ARG A 507 17.43 -19.87 18.17
CA ARG A 507 17.43 -19.34 19.55
C ARG A 507 17.21 -20.42 20.61
N ARG A 508 16.55 -21.52 20.24
CA ARG A 508 16.33 -22.71 21.08
C ARG A 508 17.39 -23.79 20.94
N LYS A 509 18.47 -23.52 20.18
CA LYS A 509 19.52 -24.48 19.85
C LYS A 509 19.01 -25.73 19.12
N LYS A 510 17.84 -25.65 18.46
CA LYS A 510 17.28 -26.69 17.59
C LYS A 510 17.79 -26.48 16.17
N MET A 511 19.10 -26.68 15.98
CA MET A 511 19.78 -26.27 14.74
C MET A 511 19.42 -27.15 13.55
N ASP A 512 19.24 -28.45 13.76
CA ASP A 512 18.85 -29.39 12.68
C ASP A 512 17.45 -29.08 12.17
N ASP A 513 16.48 -28.87 13.07
CA ASP A 513 15.14 -28.41 12.70
C ASP A 513 15.19 -27.09 11.92
N ALA A 514 16.03 -26.14 12.33
CA ALA A 514 16.17 -24.85 11.64
C ALA A 514 16.66 -25.03 10.19
N LEU A 515 17.59 -25.96 9.95
CA LEU A 515 18.09 -26.27 8.60
C LEU A 515 16.98 -26.84 7.71
N ILE A 516 16.10 -27.71 8.23
CA ILE A 516 14.97 -28.26 7.47
C ILE A 516 14.10 -27.14 6.90
N TYR A 517 13.74 -26.12 7.70
CA TYR A 517 12.90 -25.01 7.23
C TYR A 517 13.64 -24.04 6.30
N LEU A 518 14.97 -23.90 6.44
CA LEU A 518 15.78 -23.16 5.47
C LEU A 518 15.90 -23.91 4.15
N ASP A 519 15.95 -25.24 4.18
CA ASP A 519 15.95 -26.09 2.99
C ASP A 519 14.60 -26.07 2.29
N LYS A 520 13.48 -25.95 3.02
CA LYS A 520 12.16 -25.68 2.42
C LYS A 520 12.15 -24.35 1.64
N ILE A 521 12.81 -23.31 2.16
CA ILE A 521 12.98 -22.04 1.43
C ILE A 521 13.75 -22.25 0.13
N LEU A 522 14.88 -22.96 0.21
CA LEU A 522 15.77 -23.20 -0.91
C LEU A 522 15.22 -24.19 -1.94
N LYS A 523 14.36 -25.13 -1.52
CA LYS A 523 13.67 -26.06 -2.42
C LYS A 523 12.77 -25.33 -3.41
N ARG A 524 12.17 -24.20 -2.99
CA ARG A 524 11.33 -23.37 -3.86
C ARG A 524 12.15 -22.39 -4.69
N SER A 525 13.27 -21.90 -4.16
CA SER A 525 14.26 -21.18 -4.95
C SER A 525 15.65 -21.26 -4.32
N ASP A 526 16.58 -21.85 -5.08
CA ASP A 526 18.00 -21.96 -4.72
C ASP A 526 18.77 -20.64 -4.92
N ARG A 527 18.06 -19.54 -5.23
CA ARG A 527 18.63 -18.21 -5.40
C ARG A 527 18.43 -17.31 -4.17
N VAL A 528 17.69 -17.78 -3.17
CA VAL A 528 17.42 -17.02 -1.94
C VAL A 528 18.69 -16.88 -1.09
N THR A 529 19.45 -15.84 -1.40
CA THR A 529 20.78 -15.58 -0.81
C THR A 529 20.72 -15.51 0.72
N LYS A 530 19.66 -14.89 1.27
CA LYS A 530 19.45 -14.79 2.71
C LYS A 530 19.28 -16.15 3.40
N ALA A 531 18.73 -17.16 2.72
CA ALA A 531 18.58 -18.50 3.29
C ALA A 531 19.95 -19.19 3.44
N TYR A 532 20.84 -19.11 2.44
CA TYR A 532 22.22 -19.59 2.57
C TYR A 532 22.99 -18.86 3.67
N TYR A 533 22.82 -17.55 3.78
CA TYR A 533 23.43 -16.77 4.87
C TYR A 533 22.95 -17.26 6.25
N ASN A 534 21.64 -17.49 6.40
CA ASN A 534 21.08 -18.04 7.62
C ASN A 534 21.59 -19.46 7.89
N LYS A 535 21.70 -20.34 6.87
CA LYS A 535 22.30 -21.68 7.01
C LYS A 535 23.74 -21.60 7.50
N ALA A 536 24.55 -20.73 6.91
CA ALA A 536 25.93 -20.52 7.35
C ALA A 536 26.00 -20.12 8.84
N HIS A 537 25.13 -19.21 9.28
CA HIS A 537 25.03 -18.84 10.69
C HIS A 537 24.68 -20.04 11.59
N VAL A 538 23.77 -20.91 11.16
CA VAL A 538 23.44 -22.16 11.89
C VAL A 538 24.67 -23.06 12.00
N TYR A 539 25.40 -23.30 10.90
CA TYR A 539 26.60 -24.13 10.91
C TYR A 539 27.74 -23.56 11.75
N ILE A 540 27.94 -22.23 11.77
CA ILE A 540 28.87 -21.55 12.69
C ILE A 540 28.52 -21.89 14.14
N MET A 541 27.24 -21.83 14.50
CA MET A 541 26.81 -22.17 15.87
C MET A 541 26.98 -23.66 16.19
N LYS A 542 26.91 -24.54 15.18
CA LYS A 542 27.24 -25.97 15.31
C LYS A 542 28.75 -26.26 15.31
N LYS A 543 29.59 -25.24 15.13
CA LYS A 543 31.06 -25.34 14.93
C LYS A 543 31.47 -26.14 13.69
N ASP A 544 30.57 -26.29 12.72
CA ASP A 544 30.89 -26.85 11.40
C ASP A 544 31.32 -25.72 10.46
N TYR A 545 32.57 -25.29 10.62
CA TYR A 545 33.11 -24.14 9.90
C TYR A 545 33.31 -24.43 8.40
N LYS A 546 33.48 -25.69 8.01
CA LYS A 546 33.62 -26.09 6.61
C LYS A 546 32.32 -25.84 5.85
N THR A 547 31.22 -26.42 6.32
CA THR A 547 29.90 -26.26 5.69
C THR A 547 29.42 -24.80 5.76
N ALA A 548 29.72 -24.10 6.86
CA ALA A 548 29.44 -22.66 6.96
C ALA A 548 30.15 -21.84 5.87
N LYS A 549 31.43 -22.11 5.61
CA LYS A 549 32.22 -21.44 4.56
C LYS A 549 31.65 -21.71 3.18
N GLU A 550 31.26 -22.95 2.88
CA GLU A 550 30.61 -23.32 1.61
C GLU A 550 29.33 -22.52 1.37
N ASN A 551 28.47 -22.41 2.39
CA ASN A 551 27.24 -21.61 2.30
C ASN A 551 27.54 -20.10 2.11
N LEU A 552 28.57 -19.56 2.78
CA LEU A 552 28.99 -18.15 2.59
C LEU A 552 29.59 -17.90 1.20
N LEU A 553 30.32 -18.87 0.65
CA LEU A 553 30.80 -18.79 -0.74
C LEU A 553 29.63 -18.79 -1.72
N LYS A 554 28.58 -19.59 -1.48
CA LYS A 554 27.35 -19.54 -2.27
C LYS A 554 26.63 -18.19 -2.16
N VAL A 555 26.61 -17.58 -0.97
CA VAL A 555 26.10 -16.20 -0.78
C VAL A 555 26.88 -15.21 -1.65
N LYS A 556 28.21 -15.29 -1.65
CA LYS A 556 29.09 -14.42 -2.46
C LYS A 556 28.92 -14.66 -3.95
N GLU A 557 28.75 -15.91 -4.38
CA GLU A 557 28.47 -16.28 -5.77
C GLU A 557 27.15 -15.67 -6.25
N LEU A 558 26.08 -15.85 -5.48
CA LEU A 558 24.74 -15.36 -5.81
C LEU A 558 24.62 -13.83 -5.73
N ASN A 559 25.31 -13.22 -4.76
CA ASN A 559 25.31 -11.78 -4.53
C ASN A 559 26.68 -11.31 -4.02
N PRO A 560 27.59 -10.92 -4.93
CA PRO A 560 28.90 -10.39 -4.55
C PRO A 560 28.83 -9.12 -3.70
N LYS A 561 27.70 -8.40 -3.72
CA LYS A 561 27.47 -7.17 -2.95
C LYS A 561 26.74 -7.43 -1.62
N PHE A 562 26.58 -8.68 -1.21
CA PHE A 562 25.92 -9.02 0.04
C PHE A 562 26.69 -8.45 1.24
N ASP A 563 25.98 -7.76 2.14
CA ASP A 563 26.57 -6.97 3.20
C ASP A 563 27.61 -7.76 4.04
N ASN A 564 28.84 -7.24 4.11
CA ASN A 564 29.96 -7.78 4.90
C ASN A 564 30.43 -9.20 4.51
N ILE A 565 30.03 -9.76 3.37
CA ILE A 565 30.33 -11.17 3.06
C ILE A 565 31.85 -11.47 3.05
N ASP A 566 32.66 -10.59 2.45
CA ASP A 566 34.12 -10.75 2.41
C ASP A 566 34.77 -10.68 3.80
N LYS A 567 34.26 -9.79 4.65
CA LYS A 567 34.71 -9.64 6.05
C LYS A 567 34.36 -10.86 6.89
N ILE A 568 33.26 -11.55 6.59
CA ILE A 568 32.87 -12.78 7.29
C ILE A 568 33.74 -13.94 6.78
N LEU A 569 33.91 -14.08 5.46
CA LEU A 569 34.74 -15.13 4.85
C LEU A 569 36.20 -15.06 5.29
N SER A 570 36.75 -13.86 5.53
CA SER A 570 38.15 -13.71 5.99
C SER A 570 38.40 -14.30 7.39
N ARG A 571 37.35 -14.55 8.18
CA ARG A 571 37.42 -15.21 9.50
C ARG A 571 37.49 -16.74 9.43
N PHE A 572 37.39 -17.32 8.22
CA PHE A 572 37.51 -18.76 7.94
C PHE A 572 38.83 -19.10 7.21
N LYS A 573 39.80 -18.19 7.29
CA LYS A 573 41.21 -18.46 6.99
C LYS A 573 41.85 -18.97 8.26
#